data_AF-A0A853F5H3-F1
#
_entry.id   AF-A0A853F5H3-F1
#
_cell.length_a   1.000
_cell.length_b   1.000
_cell.length_c   1.000
_cell.angle_alpha   90.00
_cell.angle_beta   90.00
_cell.angle_gamma   90.00
#
_symmetry.space_group_name_H-M   'P 1'
#
loop_
_entity.id
_entity.type
_entity.pdbx_description
1 polymer ?
#
loop_
_entity_poly.entity_id
_entity_poly.type
_entity_poly.pdbx_seq_one_letter_code
_entity_poly.pdbx_strand_id
1 'polypeptide(L)'
;MAVSKINYEKFEEKLNEINWNEKLDHLNDVDEMCEKFTKCFLKIAQECIPTKIITIRNNDRPWFNNEIRKEIRIRDRFRKTVLKFHRERDIKLYKKQRNKVNNMKKLQKKILKII
;
A
#
# COMPACT_ATOMS: atom_id res chain seq x y z
N MET A 1 7.95 -10.96 -1.42
CA MET A 1 7.28 -11.27 -0.14
C MET A 1 5.82 -11.49 -0.46
N ALA A 2 5.42 -12.76 -0.51
CA ALA A 2 4.01 -13.11 -0.61
C ALA A 2 3.35 -12.62 0.69
N VAL A 3 2.34 -11.76 0.57
CA VAL A 3 1.47 -11.41 1.70
C VAL A 3 0.65 -12.67 1.96
N SER A 4 0.75 -13.25 3.15
CA SER A 4 -0.10 -14.39 3.51
C SER A 4 -1.57 -14.00 3.32
N LYS A 5 -2.39 -14.96 2.90
CA LYS A 5 -3.83 -14.72 2.74
C LYS A 5 -4.43 -14.46 4.12
N ILE A 6 -5.28 -13.45 4.24
CA ILE A 6 -6.03 -13.16 5.48
C ILE A 6 -6.83 -14.43 5.84
N ASN A 7 -6.73 -14.87 7.09
CA ASN A 7 -7.50 -16.00 7.59
C ASN A 7 -8.70 -15.49 8.39
N TYR A 8 -9.84 -15.36 7.69
CA TYR A 8 -11.09 -14.88 8.26
C TYR A 8 -11.70 -15.89 9.25
N GLU A 9 -11.64 -17.18 8.93
CA GLU A 9 -12.17 -18.28 9.76
C GLU A 9 -11.50 -18.27 11.14
N LYS A 10 -10.17 -18.22 11.17
CA LYS A 10 -9.39 -18.15 12.42
C LYS A 10 -9.66 -16.87 13.22
N PHE A 11 -9.99 -15.77 12.56
CA PHE A 11 -10.33 -14.52 13.24
C PHE A 11 -11.70 -14.62 13.91
N GLU A 12 -12.68 -15.20 13.22
CA GLU A 12 -14.03 -15.41 13.73
C GLU A 12 -14.07 -16.42 14.88
N GLU A 13 -13.38 -17.56 14.73
CA GLU A 13 -13.23 -18.56 15.80
C GLU A 13 -12.71 -17.92 17.10
N LYS A 14 -11.61 -17.14 17.00
CA LYS A 14 -11.02 -16.47 18.17
C LYS A 14 -11.89 -15.39 18.78
N LEU A 15 -12.72 -14.72 18.00
CA LEU A 15 -13.67 -13.74 18.52
C LEU A 15 -14.81 -14.42 19.28
N ASN A 16 -15.28 -15.58 18.78
CA ASN A 16 -16.36 -16.36 19.37
C ASN A 16 -15.91 -17.15 20.61
N GLU A 17 -14.64 -17.55 20.70
CA GLU A 17 -14.06 -18.17 21.90
C GLU A 17 -13.96 -17.21 23.10
N ILE A 18 -14.03 -15.90 22.87
CA ILE A 18 -13.87 -14.92 23.94
C ILE A 18 -15.20 -14.69 24.63
N ASN A 19 -15.23 -15.01 25.92
CA ASN A 19 -16.31 -14.58 26.81
C ASN A 19 -16.16 -13.08 27.13
N TRP A 20 -16.86 -12.23 26.38
CA TRP A 20 -16.80 -10.78 26.52
C TRP A 20 -17.40 -10.29 27.85
N ASN A 21 -18.43 -10.96 28.34
CA ASN A 21 -19.09 -10.63 29.60
C ASN A 21 -18.08 -10.77 30.76
N GLU A 22 -17.39 -11.91 30.89
CA GLU A 22 -16.34 -12.07 31.91
C GLU A 22 -15.22 -11.02 31.79
N LYS A 23 -14.87 -10.62 30.57
CA LYS A 23 -13.78 -9.67 30.30
C LYS A 23 -14.13 -8.21 30.57
N LEU A 24 -15.42 -7.87 30.56
CA LEU A 24 -15.88 -6.48 30.61
C LEU A 24 -16.76 -6.19 31.84
N ASP A 25 -17.53 -7.17 32.35
CA ASP A 25 -18.50 -6.98 33.44
C ASP A 25 -17.86 -6.53 34.77
N HIS A 26 -16.56 -6.76 34.96
CA HIS A 26 -15.82 -6.31 36.15
C HIS A 26 -15.31 -4.87 36.06
N LEU A 27 -15.49 -4.20 34.92
CA LEU A 27 -15.08 -2.82 34.70
C LEU A 27 -16.28 -1.90 34.93
N ASN A 28 -16.10 -0.88 35.77
CA ASN A 28 -17.16 0.08 36.08
C ASN A 28 -17.07 1.36 35.23
N ASP A 29 -16.00 1.51 34.47
CA ASP A 29 -15.73 2.68 33.64
C ASP A 29 -15.82 2.33 32.15
N VAL A 30 -16.56 3.16 31.40
CA VAL A 30 -16.83 2.92 29.98
C VAL A 30 -15.58 3.09 29.13
N ASP A 31 -14.70 4.04 29.47
CA ASP A 31 -13.46 4.27 28.72
C ASP A 31 -12.51 3.08 28.91
N GLU A 32 -12.41 2.55 30.13
CA GLU A 32 -11.64 1.33 30.42
C GLU A 32 -12.18 0.11 29.66
N MET A 33 -13.51 -0.05 29.59
CA MET A 33 -14.16 -1.10 28.79
C MET A 33 -13.80 -0.97 27.31
N CYS A 34 -13.90 0.25 26.75
CA CYS A 34 -13.57 0.52 25.35
C CYS A 34 -12.09 0.26 25.05
N GLU A 35 -11.18 0.68 25.94
CA GLU A 35 -9.75 0.45 25.75
C GLU A 35 -9.41 -1.05 25.79
N LYS A 36 -9.98 -1.78 26.75
CA LYS A 36 -9.75 -3.22 26.93
C LYS A 36 -10.34 -4.05 25.79
N PHE A 37 -11.54 -3.69 25.33
CA PHE A 37 -12.13 -4.25 24.11
C PHE A 37 -11.21 -4.01 22.90
N THR A 38 -10.82 -2.76 22.67
CA THR A 38 -10.02 -2.36 21.50
C THR A 38 -8.66 -3.07 21.50
N LYS A 39 -7.97 -3.14 22.65
CA LYS A 39 -6.71 -3.88 22.80
C LYS A 39 -6.89 -5.36 22.49
N CYS A 40 -7.94 -5.98 23.02
CA CYS A 40 -8.21 -7.41 22.79
C CYS A 40 -8.51 -7.69 21.31
N PHE A 41 -9.39 -6.89 20.71
CA PHE A 41 -9.75 -7.00 19.29
C PHE A 41 -8.53 -6.83 18.38
N LEU A 42 -7.73 -5.77 18.60
CA LEU A 42 -6.54 -5.49 17.81
C LEU A 42 -5.48 -6.60 17.93
N LYS A 43 -5.35 -7.23 19.11
CA LYS A 43 -4.45 -8.36 19.30
C LYS A 43 -4.83 -9.56 18.43
N ILE A 44 -6.11 -9.93 18.42
CA ILE A 44 -6.62 -11.04 17.58
C ILE A 44 -6.45 -10.68 16.10
N ALA A 45 -6.74 -9.42 15.75
CA ALA A 45 -6.57 -8.91 14.39
C ALA A 45 -5.12 -9.02 13.93
N GLN A 46 -4.13 -8.65 14.76
CA GLN A 46 -2.71 -8.78 14.43
C GLN A 46 -2.26 -10.23 14.24
N GLU A 47 -2.87 -11.19 14.94
CA GLU A 47 -2.54 -12.62 14.83
C GLU A 47 -3.14 -13.27 13.56
N CYS A 48 -4.24 -12.74 13.03
CA CYS A 48 -4.95 -13.30 11.88
C CYS A 48 -4.76 -12.51 10.58
N ILE A 49 -4.45 -11.21 10.68
CA ILE A 49 -4.29 -10.29 9.55
C ILE A 49 -2.82 -9.98 9.38
N PRO A 50 -2.20 -10.39 8.27
CA PRO A 50 -0.80 -10.09 8.02
C PRO A 50 -0.58 -8.60 7.84
N THR A 51 0.15 -8.01 8.79
CA THR A 51 0.59 -6.63 8.70
C THR A 51 1.76 -6.50 7.72
N LYS A 52 1.72 -5.48 6.88
CA LYS A 52 2.86 -5.11 6.03
C LYS A 52 3.46 -3.80 6.50
N ILE A 53 4.73 -3.82 6.86
CA ILE A 53 5.49 -2.60 7.08
C ILE A 53 5.71 -1.94 5.72
N ILE A 54 5.22 -0.71 5.58
CA ILE A 54 5.47 0.12 4.39
C ILE A 54 6.47 1.20 4.74
N THR A 55 7.54 1.29 3.97
CA THR A 55 8.47 2.41 4.08
C THR A 55 7.89 3.59 3.32
N ILE A 56 7.39 4.59 4.06
CA ILE A 56 7.02 5.88 3.50
C ILE A 56 8.31 6.67 3.27
N ARG A 57 8.48 7.19 2.06
CA ARG A 57 9.66 7.99 1.69
C ARG A 57 9.31 9.47 1.79
N ASN A 58 9.83 10.13 2.81
CA ASN A 58 9.48 11.52 3.12
C ASN A 58 9.99 12.54 2.08
N ASN A 59 10.99 12.18 1.28
CA ASN A 59 11.60 13.10 0.29
C ASN A 59 10.95 13.06 -1.10
N ASP A 60 9.99 12.16 -1.34
CA ASP A 60 9.31 12.12 -2.63
C ASP A 60 8.35 13.30 -2.76
N ARG A 61 8.27 13.86 -3.97
CA ARG A 61 7.29 14.94 -4.24
C ARG A 61 5.86 14.40 -4.08
N PRO A 62 4.88 15.23 -3.67
CA PRO A 62 3.51 14.77 -3.41
C PRO A 62 2.86 14.06 -4.61
N TRP A 63 3.20 14.47 -5.83
CA TRP A 63 2.72 13.86 -7.07
C TRP A 63 3.47 12.58 -7.48
N PHE A 64 4.46 12.14 -6.72
CA PHE A 64 5.33 11.03 -7.09
C PHE A 64 4.95 9.73 -6.40
N ASN A 65 4.00 9.00 -7.01
CA ASN A 65 3.55 7.72 -6.49
C ASN A 65 4.37 6.52 -7.04
N ASN A 66 4.13 5.34 -6.47
CA ASN A 66 4.82 4.10 -6.84
C ASN A 66 4.59 3.68 -8.31
N GLU A 67 3.43 4.01 -8.87
CA GLU A 67 3.10 3.70 -10.26
C GLU A 67 3.94 4.52 -11.24
N ILE A 68 3.99 5.85 -11.04
CA ILE A 68 4.83 6.75 -11.83
C ILE A 68 6.30 6.32 -11.74
N ARG A 69 6.76 5.92 -10.56
CA ARG A 69 8.12 5.38 -10.37
C ARG A 69 8.36 4.10 -11.18
N LYS A 70 7.44 3.14 -11.14
CA LYS A 70 7.53 1.90 -11.93
C LYS A 70 7.67 2.23 -13.42
N GLU A 71 6.84 3.13 -13.91
CA GLU A 71 6.79 3.50 -15.32
C GLU A 71 8.01 4.31 -15.79
N ILE A 72 8.61 5.12 -14.89
CA ILE A 72 9.90 5.77 -15.10
C ILE A 72 11.02 4.74 -15.24
N ARG A 73 11.05 3.71 -14.40
CA ARG A 73 12.06 2.64 -14.52
C ARG A 73 11.97 1.91 -15.86
N ILE A 74 10.75 1.66 -16.34
CA ILE A 74 10.52 1.05 -17.68
C ILE A 74 11.03 1.98 -18.79
N ARG A 75 10.69 3.27 -18.71
CA ARG A 75 11.20 4.30 -19.65
C ARG A 75 12.73 4.31 -19.69
N ASP A 76 13.38 4.25 -18.53
CA ASP A 76 14.85 4.32 -18.43
C ASP A 76 15.50 3.05 -18.97
N ARG A 77 14.88 1.88 -18.78
CA ARG A 77 15.30 0.63 -19.45
C ARG A 77 15.23 0.78 -20.97
N PHE A 78 14.12 1.27 -21.52
CA PHE A 78 14.03 1.50 -22.97
C PHE A 78 15.04 2.54 -23.47
N ARG A 79 15.31 3.60 -22.69
CA ARG A 79 16.37 4.57 -23.03
C ARG A 79 17.72 3.88 -23.15
N LYS A 80 18.08 3.00 -22.20
CA LYS A 80 19.33 2.23 -22.26
C LYS A 80 19.40 1.33 -23.50
N THR A 81 18.29 0.67 -23.84
CA THR A 81 18.20 -0.15 -25.06
C THR A 81 18.41 0.69 -26.32
N VAL A 82 17.77 1.86 -26.41
CA VAL A 82 17.94 2.80 -27.53
C VAL A 82 19.40 3.23 -27.66
N LEU A 83 20.03 3.63 -26.55
CA LEU A 83 21.44 4.06 -26.55
C LEU A 83 22.41 2.92 -26.91
N LYS A 84 22.00 1.65 -26.75
CA LYS A 84 22.82 0.49 -27.08
C LYS A 84 22.66 0.06 -28.54
N PHE A 85 21.42 -0.05 -29.03
CA PHE A 85 21.14 -0.69 -30.31
C PHE A 85 20.67 0.26 -31.42
N HIS A 86 20.20 1.47 -31.07
CA HIS A 86 19.72 2.49 -32.00
C HIS A 86 18.66 2.03 -33.01
N ARG A 87 17.92 0.94 -32.72
CA ARG A 87 16.88 0.43 -33.61
C ARG A 87 15.65 1.33 -33.57
N GLU A 88 15.02 1.50 -34.72
CA GLU A 88 13.80 2.31 -34.83
C GLU A 88 12.67 1.82 -33.91
N ARG A 89 12.51 0.49 -33.79
CA ARG A 89 11.54 -0.13 -32.87
C ARG A 89 11.78 0.32 -31.42
N ASP A 90 13.03 0.32 -30.97
CA ASP A 90 13.38 0.70 -29.59
C ASP A 90 13.13 2.19 -29.37
N ILE A 91 13.43 3.03 -30.37
CA ILE A 91 13.15 4.46 -30.34
C ILE A 91 11.64 4.71 -30.20
N LYS A 92 10.82 3.98 -30.97
CA LYS A 92 9.35 4.07 -30.91
C LYS A 92 8.81 3.66 -29.55
N LEU A 93 9.29 2.54 -28.99
CA LEU A 93 8.92 2.08 -27.65
C LEU A 93 9.30 3.09 -26.56
N TYR A 94 10.51 3.64 -26.62
CA TYR A 94 10.95 4.68 -25.70
C TYR A 94 10.07 5.93 -25.78
N LYS A 95 9.79 6.46 -26.98
CA LYS A 95 8.93 7.64 -27.17
C LYS A 95 7.52 7.42 -26.61
N LYS A 96 6.91 6.25 -26.89
CA LYS A 96 5.59 5.87 -26.36
C LYS A 96 5.60 5.86 -24.82
N GLN A 97 6.59 5.21 -24.22
CA GLN A 97 6.72 5.10 -22.77
C GLN A 97 7.01 6.46 -22.11
N ARG A 98 7.85 7.31 -22.72
CA ARG A 98 8.12 8.67 -22.26
C ARG A 98 6.85 9.50 -22.21
N ASN A 99 6.03 9.45 -23.27
CA ASN A 99 4.78 10.20 -23.33
C ASN A 99 3.78 9.69 -22.28
N LYS A 100 3.68 8.38 -22.07
CA LYS A 100 2.88 7.78 -20.98
C LYS A 100 3.28 8.35 -19.62
N VAL A 101 4.58 8.35 -19.30
CA VAL A 101 5.12 8.92 -18.04
C VAL A 101 4.78 10.41 -17.88
N ASN A 102 4.91 11.20 -18.95
CA ASN A 102 4.59 12.63 -18.90
C ASN A 102 3.10 12.87 -18.64
N ASN A 103 2.22 12.10 -19.28
CA ASN A 103 0.79 12.20 -19.07
C ASN A 103 0.40 11.82 -17.64
N MET A 104 0.97 10.74 -17.09
CA MET A 104 0.72 10.34 -15.69
C MET A 104 1.17 11.43 -14.70
N LYS A 105 2.34 12.04 -14.92
CA LYS A 105 2.80 13.16 -14.08
C LYS A 105 1.85 14.35 -14.17
N LYS A 106 1.37 14.69 -15.36
CA LYS A 106 0.43 15.80 -15.56
C LYS A 106 -0.90 15.53 -14.84
N LEU A 107 -1.45 14.32 -15.00
CA LEU A 107 -2.68 13.89 -14.33
C LEU A 107 -2.54 13.95 -12.81
N GLN A 108 -1.46 13.39 -12.27
CA GLN A 108 -1.27 13.35 -10.81
C GLN A 108 -1.09 14.74 -10.21
N LYS A 109 -0.39 15.64 -10.89
CA LYS A 109 -0.26 17.04 -10.45
C LYS A 109 -1.62 17.76 -10.46
N LYS A 110 -2.46 17.51 -11.47
CA LYS A 110 -3.82 18.08 -11.56
C LYS A 110 -4.72 17.56 -10.43
N ILE A 111 -4.68 16.26 -10.14
CA ILE A 111 -5.44 15.65 -9.02
C ILE A 111 -5.06 16.32 -7.70
N LEU A 112 -3.78 16.59 -7.50
CA LEU A 112 -3.26 17.22 -6.29
C LEU A 112 -3.33 18.76 -6.32
N LYS A 113 -3.93 19.36 -7.36
CA LYS A 113 -4.03 20.82 -7.55
C LYS A 113 -2.68 21.55 -7.47
N ILE A 114 -1.61 20.89 -7.90
CA ILE A 114 -0.23 21.45 -7.92
C ILE A 114 0.01 22.29 -9.20
N ILE A 115 -0.86 22.11 -10.20
CA ILE A 115 -0.97 22.86 -11.46
C ILE A 115 -2.46 22.94 -11.78
#